data_AF-A0A8J7F532-F1
#
_entry.id   AF-A0A8J7F532-F1
#
_cell.length_a   1.000
_cell.length_b   1.000
_cell.length_c   1.000
_cell.angle_alpha   90.00
_cell.angle_beta   90.00
_cell.angle_gamma   90.00
#
_symmetry.space_group_name_H-M   'P 1'
#
loop_
_entity.id
_entity.type
_entity.pdbx_description
1 polymer ?
#
loop_
_entity_poly.entity_id
_entity_poly.type
_entity_poly.pdbx_seq_one_letter_code
_entity_poly.pdbx_strand_id
1 'polypeptide(L)'
;MALIAADNINTGDKHAYQFQFRAGITYQIYVQNALPGVDLDIYIFDKNGNLLGKDDSYASDAGFSFTPAWTAEFTVVITCASGATTYHLHID
;
A
#
# COMPACT_ATOMS: atom_id res chain seq x y z
N MET A 1 3.67 -10.02 9.81
CA MET A 1 3.35 -8.74 9.15
C MET A 1 3.44 -7.62 10.15
N ALA A 2 4.57 -6.90 10.13
CA ALA A 2 4.82 -5.76 11.02
C ALA A 2 3.88 -4.60 10.67
N LEU A 3 3.22 -4.02 11.68
CA LEU A 3 2.41 -2.81 11.51
C LEU A 3 3.33 -1.61 11.35
N ILE A 4 3.15 -0.87 10.26
CA ILE A 4 4.01 0.25 9.88
C ILE A 4 3.30 1.59 10.06
N ALA A 5 2.01 1.65 9.72
CA ALA A 5 1.19 2.85 9.86
C ALA A 5 -0.28 2.48 10.06
N ALA A 6 -1.03 3.40 10.65
CA ALA A 6 -2.47 3.34 10.76
C ALA A 6 -3.04 4.76 10.67
N ASP A 7 -4.07 4.96 9.86
CA ASP A 7 -4.72 6.26 9.72
C ASP A 7 -6.17 6.10 9.23
N ASN A 8 -6.96 7.16 9.42
CA ASN A 8 -8.28 7.26 8.84
C ASN A 8 -8.17 7.66 7.37
N ILE A 9 -9.00 7.07 6.52
CA ILE A 9 -9.05 7.38 5.09
C ILE A 9 -10.50 7.42 4.63
N ASN A 10 -10.85 8.44 3.84
CA ASN A 10 -12.16 8.57 3.21
C ASN A 10 -12.05 8.34 1.71
N THR A 11 -13.20 8.14 1.06
CA THR A 11 -13.29 8.04 -0.39
C THR A 11 -12.57 9.22 -1.07
N GLY A 12 -11.65 8.91 -1.98
CA GLY A 12 -10.86 9.87 -2.74
C GLY A 12 -9.56 10.32 -2.06
N ASP A 13 -9.37 10.02 -0.77
CA ASP A 13 -8.14 10.36 -0.05
C ASP A 13 -6.96 9.51 -0.53
N LYS A 14 -5.75 10.07 -0.39
CA LYS A 14 -4.49 9.41 -0.74
C LYS A 14 -3.45 9.66 0.33
N HIS A 15 -2.89 8.59 0.89
CA HIS A 15 -1.83 8.66 1.89
C HIS A 15 -0.55 8.03 1.31
N ALA A 16 0.59 8.72 1.43
CA ALA A 16 1.85 8.29 0.84
C ALA A 16 2.93 8.10 1.93
N TYR A 17 3.65 6.99 1.83
CA TYR A 17 4.71 6.58 2.75
C TYR A 17 5.98 6.24 1.97
N GLN A 18 7.13 6.65 2.48
CA GLN A 18 8.43 6.38 1.88
C GLN A 18 9.15 5.27 2.65
N PHE A 19 9.63 4.26 1.92
CA PHE A 19 10.36 3.12 2.49
C PHE A 19 11.60 2.81 1.70
N GLN A 20 12.69 2.47 2.41
CA GLN A 20 13.87 1.91 1.78
C GLN A 20 13.75 0.39 1.63
N PHE A 21 13.58 -0.08 0.40
CA PHE A 21 13.60 -1.51 0.08
C PHE A 21 14.95 -1.94 -0.48
N ARG A 22 15.33 -3.19 -0.21
CA ARG A 22 16.61 -3.77 -0.66
C ARG A 22 16.40 -4.67 -1.87
N ALA A 23 17.29 -4.53 -2.86
CA ALA A 23 17.27 -5.31 -4.09
C ALA A 23 17.21 -6.82 -3.80
N GLY A 24 16.35 -7.53 -4.52
CA GLY A 24 16.26 -9.00 -4.47
C GLY A 24 15.60 -9.58 -3.22
N ILE A 25 15.14 -8.76 -2.27
CA ILE A 25 14.33 -9.20 -1.14
C ILE A 25 12.86 -9.09 -1.52
N THR A 26 12.10 -10.18 -1.39
CA THR A 26 10.65 -10.14 -1.57
C THR A 26 9.99 -9.61 -0.31
N TYR A 27 9.25 -8.52 -0.46
CA TYR A 27 8.42 -7.93 0.58
C TYR A 27 6.95 -8.28 0.36
N GLN A 28 6.21 -8.50 1.44
CA GLN A 28 4.74 -8.53 1.41
C GLN A 28 4.21 -7.18 1.88
N ILE A 29 3.45 -6.51 1.03
CA ILE A 29 2.87 -5.19 1.34
C ILE A 29 1.35 -5.36 1.35
N TYR A 30 0.72 -5.00 2.46
CA TYR A 30 -0.72 -5.22 2.63
C TYR A 30 -1.34 -4.08 3.43
N VAL A 31 -2.48 -3.60 2.96
CA VAL A 31 -3.35 -2.68 3.68
C VAL A 31 -4.63 -3.42 4.05
N GLN A 32 -4.95 -3.41 5.34
CA GLN A 32 -6.16 -4.06 5.86
C GLN A 32 -7.04 -3.08 6.62
N ASN A 33 -8.31 -3.40 6.70
CA ASN A 33 -9.27 -2.71 7.55
C ASN A 33 -10.31 -3.71 8.10
N ALA A 34 -11.13 -3.28 9.06
CA ALA A 34 -12.09 -4.17 9.72
C ALA A 34 -13.51 -4.11 9.12
N LEU A 35 -13.77 -3.22 8.16
CA LEU A 35 -15.10 -2.93 7.66
C LEU A 35 -15.30 -3.53 6.25
N PRO A 36 -16.39 -4.28 6.03
CA PRO A 36 -16.76 -4.70 4.69
C PRO A 36 -17.32 -3.51 3.88
N GLY A 37 -17.16 -3.55 2.56
CA GLY A 37 -17.75 -2.56 1.64
C GLY A 37 -16.96 -1.26 1.48
N VAL A 38 -15.78 -1.20 2.09
CA VAL A 38 -14.73 -0.26 1.72
C VAL A 38 -14.02 -0.81 0.47
N ASP A 39 -13.37 0.06 -0.28
CA ASP A 39 -12.57 -0.27 -1.46
C ASP A 39 -11.20 0.40 -1.29
N LEU A 40 -10.24 -0.34 -0.71
CA LEU A 40 -8.88 0.16 -0.47
C LEU A 40 -7.99 -0.29 -1.61
N ASP A 41 -7.17 0.62 -2.11
CA ASP A 41 -6.14 0.29 -3.09
C ASP A 41 -4.75 0.56 -2.52
N ILE A 42 -3.77 -0.14 -3.04
CA ILE A 42 -2.36 0.09 -2.72
C ILE A 42 -1.48 0.06 -3.96
N TYR A 43 -0.55 0.99 -4.03
CA TYR A 43 0.37 1.19 -5.15
C TYR A 43 1.80 1.35 -4.63
N ILE A 44 2.78 0.95 -5.43
CA ILE A 44 4.19 1.27 -5.17
C ILE A 44 4.83 1.93 -6.38
N PHE A 45 5.54 3.03 -6.12
CA PHE A 45 6.23 3.83 -7.13
C PHE A 45 7.73 3.91 -6.84
N ASP A 46 8.53 4.01 -7.90
CA ASP A 46 9.93 4.44 -7.76
C ASP A 46 10.04 5.96 -7.55
N LYS A 47 11.27 6.43 -7.31
CA LYS A 47 11.57 7.86 -7.13
C LYS A 47 11.23 8.75 -8.34
N ASN A 48 11.08 8.17 -9.53
CA ASN A 48 10.74 8.90 -10.75
C ASN A 48 9.22 8.93 -10.98
N GLY A 49 8.43 8.32 -10.08
CA GLY A 49 6.98 8.23 -10.20
C GLY A 49 6.51 7.08 -11.10
N ASN A 50 7.38 6.13 -11.46
CA ASN A 50 6.97 4.96 -12.23
C ASN A 50 6.26 3.96 -11.31
N LEU A 51 5.06 3.51 -11.72
CA LEU A 51 4.33 2.46 -11.02
C LEU A 51 5.03 1.11 -11.21
N LEU A 52 5.34 0.43 -10.11
CA LEU A 52 6.02 -0.88 -10.13
C LEU A 52 5.13 -2.04 -9.68
N GLY A 53 4.06 -1.76 -8.96
CA GLY A 53 3.13 -2.77 -8.45
C GLY A 53 1.89 -2.11 -7.85
N LYS A 54 0.78 -2.85 -7.84
CA LYS A 54 -0.48 -2.41 -7.27
C LYS A 54 -1.39 -3.59 -6.95
N ASP A 55 -2.35 -3.33 -6.09
CA ASP A 55 -3.62 -4.03 -6.01
C ASP A 55 -4.72 -2.96 -5.95
N ASP A 56 -5.54 -2.93 -7.01
CA ASP A 56 -6.66 -2.02 -7.24
C ASP A 56 -7.96 -2.79 -7.51
N SER A 57 -8.09 -3.95 -6.85
CA SER A 57 -9.31 -4.74 -6.86
C SER A 57 -10.37 -4.14 -5.93
N TYR A 58 -11.66 -4.45 -6.18
CA TYR A 58 -12.79 -3.97 -5.36
C TYR A 58 -12.88 -4.58 -3.95
N ALA A 59 -11.80 -5.15 -3.45
CA ALA A 59 -11.75 -5.76 -2.13
C ALA A 59 -11.61 -4.67 -1.06
N SER A 60 -12.11 -4.94 0.14
CA SER A 60 -11.96 -3.99 1.25
C SER A 60 -10.52 -3.90 1.75
N ASP A 61 -9.72 -4.93 1.51
CA ASP A 61 -8.30 -4.97 1.81
C ASP A 61 -7.54 -5.17 0.49
N ALA A 62 -6.27 -4.74 0.44
CA ALA A 62 -5.45 -4.87 -0.75
C ALA A 62 -4.00 -5.18 -0.43
N GLY A 63 -3.32 -5.92 -1.32
CA GLY A 63 -1.89 -6.10 -1.22
C GLY A 63 -1.28 -7.04 -2.24
N PHE A 64 0.04 -7.05 -2.25
CA PHE A 64 0.82 -7.79 -3.23
C PHE A 64 2.24 -8.05 -2.72
N SER A 65 2.91 -9.02 -3.35
CA SER A 65 4.34 -9.27 -3.15
C SER A 65 5.16 -8.38 -4.08
N PHE A 66 6.22 -7.76 -3.55
CA PHE A 66 7.10 -6.88 -4.30
C PHE A 66 8.57 -7.28 -4.10
N THR A 67 9.29 -7.52 -5.19
CA THR A 67 10.74 -7.76 -5.15
C THR A 67 11.44 -6.68 -5.98
N PRO A 68 12.06 -5.66 -5.35
CA PRO A 68 12.68 -4.58 -6.08
C PRO A 68 13.94 -5.07 -6.80
N ALA A 69 14.16 -4.57 -8.01
CA ALA A 69 15.36 -4.87 -8.78
C ALA A 69 16.60 -4.08 -8.29
N TRP A 70 16.41 -3.04 -7.47
CA TRP A 70 17.49 -2.21 -6.92
C TRP A 70 17.17 -1.74 -5.50
N THR A 71 18.21 -1.41 -4.73
CA THR A 71 18.06 -0.84 -3.39
C THR A 71 17.86 0.66 -3.51
N ALA A 72 16.70 1.15 -3.08
CA ALA A 72 16.36 2.58 -3.09
C ALA A 72 15.20 2.87 -2.14
N GLU A 73 14.86 4.15 -2.03
CA GLU A 73 13.58 4.58 -1.50
C GLU A 73 12.48 4.44 -2.57
N PHE A 74 11.32 3.95 -2.13
CA PHE A 74 10.10 3.78 -2.92
C PHE A 74 8.95 4.43 -2.18
N THR A 75 7.93 4.85 -2.93
CA THR A 75 6.72 5.45 -2.36
C THR A 75 5.60 4.42 -2.41
N VAL A 76 5.07 4.03 -1.26
CA VAL A 76 3.84 3.25 -1.12
C VAL A 76 2.69 4.22 -0.94
N VAL A 77 1.66 4.11 -1.78
CA VAL A 77 0.47 4.97 -1.75
C VAL A 77 -0.74 4.10 -1.45
N ILE A 78 -1.54 4.53 -0.47
CA ILE A 78 -2.82 3.93 -0.13
C ILE A 78 -3.91 4.89 -0.56
N THR A 79 -4.93 4.38 -1.24
CA THR A 79 -6.13 5.14 -1.59
C THR A 79 -7.38 4.42 -1.15
N CYS A 80 -8.49 5.16 -1.10
CA CYS A 80 -9.80 4.60 -0.84
C CYS A 80 -10.73 5.01 -1.99
N ALA A 81 -11.13 4.06 -2.82
CA ALA A 81 -12.01 4.30 -3.96
C ALA A 81 -13.49 4.41 -3.55
N SER A 82 -13.87 3.83 -2.40
CA SER A 82 -15.22 3.88 -1.85
C SER A 82 -15.25 3.58 -0.35
N GLY A 83 -16.14 4.25 0.38
CA GLY A 83 -16.31 4.09 1.83
C GLY A 83 -15.40 5.01 2.66
N ALA A 84 -15.33 4.72 3.94
CA ALA A 84 -14.44 5.38 4.89
C ALA A 84 -14.09 4.41 6.02
N THR A 85 -12.83 4.39 6.44
CA THR A 85 -12.34 3.43 7.43
C THR A 85 -11.06 3.92 8.10
N THR A 86 -10.61 3.19 9.12
CA THR A 86 -9.22 3.22 9.57
C THR A 86 -8.51 2.05 8.92
N TYR A 87 -7.43 2.32 8.19
CA TYR A 87 -6.60 1.26 7.62
C TYR A 87 -5.37 1.00 8.48
N HIS A 88 -4.81 -0.20 8.35
CA HIS A 88 -3.52 -0.60 8.90
C HIS A 88 -2.60 -1.06 7.77
N LEU A 89 -1.46 -0.40 7.60
CA LEU A 89 -0.42 -0.77 6.63
C LEU A 89 0.58 -1.72 7.28
N HIS A 90 0.83 -2.84 6.62
CA HIS A 90 1.78 -3.85 7.04
C HIS A 90 2.82 -4.17 5.96
N ILE A 91 4.06 -4.38 6.39
CA ILE A 91 5.19 -4.76 5.52
C ILE A 91 6.06 -5.81 6.23
N ASP A 92 6.38 -6.91 5.54
CA ASP A 92 7.38 -7.92 5.93
C ASP A 92 8.39 -8.19 4.83
#